data_AF-A0A5K0YG35-F1
#
_entry.id   AF-A0A5K0YG35-F1
#
_cell.length_a   1.000
_cell.length_b   1.000
_cell.length_c   1.000
_cell.angle_alpha   90.00
_cell.angle_beta   90.00
_cell.angle_gamma   90.00
#
_symmetry.space_group_name_H-M   'P 1'
#
loop_
_entity.id
_entity.type
_entity.pdbx_description
1 polymer ?
#
loop_
_entity_poly.entity_id
_entity_poly.type
_entity_poly.pdbx_seq_one_letter_code
_entity_poly.pdbx_strand_id
1 'polypeptide(L)'
;DININKEQGRTCRVQNRCGVIKLSNFLKNLKPKQRASLEGTAFAPLLSLPKLMVSQSLMYDLLQRWCVEKKTFQLGGKYVEFSLSDIALILGLRVVDAGGTSLAQKSKKYDILKRIFEGKKIIKQRDVEAALRKYHGDDHLEEHTRLALVYIMMTLLFPNSGTSIKSSYVALVKDLSKFNSMAWGKFVHEKLVESLCHASVQLKRDCTVEESSRVLCRRSSSETGRQKSVILQGCTVAIQ
;
A
#
# COMPACT_ATOMS: atom_id res chain seq x y z
N ASP A 1 30.07 -34.29 -4.82
CA ASP A 1 29.63 -33.59 -6.05
C ASP A 1 28.17 -33.89 -6.36
N ILE A 2 27.26 -32.96 -6.06
CA ILE A 2 25.95 -32.89 -6.72
C ILE A 2 25.81 -31.45 -7.20
N ASN A 3 26.08 -31.31 -8.49
CA ASN A 3 26.02 -30.09 -9.27
C ASN A 3 24.55 -29.79 -9.56
N ILE A 4 23.95 -28.86 -8.83
CA ILE A 4 22.64 -28.30 -9.20
C ILE A 4 22.92 -27.05 -10.01
N ASN A 5 22.75 -27.21 -11.32
CA ASN A 5 22.85 -26.18 -12.33
C ASN A 5 22.22 -24.86 -11.85
N LYS A 6 23.05 -23.80 -11.81
CA LYS A 6 22.61 -22.42 -11.78
C LYS A 6 21.83 -22.15 -13.08
N GLU A 7 20.53 -22.38 -13.08
CA GLU A 7 19.65 -21.72 -14.04
C GLU A 7 19.67 -20.22 -13.73
N GLN A 8 20.50 -19.50 -14.47
CA GLN A 8 20.45 -18.05 -14.58
C GLN A 8 19.19 -17.64 -15.36
N GLY A 9 18.01 -17.93 -14.81
CA GLY A 9 16.75 -17.37 -15.27
C GLY A 9 16.66 -15.94 -14.77
N ARG A 10 16.57 -14.96 -15.67
CA ARG A 10 16.29 -13.56 -15.30
C ARG A 10 14.92 -13.54 -14.60
N THR A 11 14.92 -13.37 -13.28
CA THR A 11 13.70 -13.32 -12.48
C THR A 11 13.02 -11.97 -12.66
N CYS A 12 11.77 -11.95 -13.15
CA CYS A 12 10.97 -10.72 -13.17
C CYS A 12 10.75 -10.27 -11.72
N ARG A 13 11.36 -9.15 -11.33
CA ARG A 13 11.40 -8.73 -9.92
C ARG A 13 10.10 -7.99 -9.57
N VAL A 14 9.30 -8.59 -8.70
CA VAL A 14 8.12 -7.92 -8.12
C VAL A 14 8.62 -6.91 -7.08
N GLN A 15 8.40 -5.62 -7.36
CA GLN A 15 8.71 -4.55 -6.40
C GLN A 15 7.51 -4.34 -5.47
N ASN A 16 7.68 -4.70 -4.19
CA ASN A 16 6.81 -4.21 -3.12
C ASN A 16 7.39 -2.91 -2.56
N ARG A 17 6.56 -1.87 -2.44
CA ARG A 17 6.94 -0.54 -1.92
C ARG A 17 6.31 -0.20 -0.57
N CYS A 18 5.66 -1.17 0.07
CA CYS A 18 5.13 -0.99 1.41
C CYS A 18 6.27 -0.64 2.38
N GLY A 19 6.17 0.53 3.01
CA GLY A 19 7.18 1.07 3.91
C GLY A 19 7.05 0.52 5.33
N VAL A 20 6.77 -0.77 5.51
CA VAL A 20 6.46 -1.38 6.83
C VAL A 20 7.54 -1.06 7.87
N ILE A 21 8.82 -1.08 7.50
CA ILE A 21 9.93 -0.74 8.39
C ILE A 21 9.87 0.74 8.80
N LYS A 22 9.65 1.64 7.84
CA LYS A 22 9.51 3.08 8.10
C LYS A 22 8.31 3.37 9.01
N LEU A 23 7.18 2.72 8.73
CA LEU A 23 5.98 2.83 9.55
C LEU A 23 6.24 2.31 10.97
N SER A 24 6.85 1.13 11.12
CA SER A 24 7.16 0.55 12.42
C SER A 24 8.04 1.50 13.25
N ASN A 25 9.07 2.08 12.63
CA ASN A 25 9.93 3.06 13.29
C ASN A 25 9.17 4.35 13.64
N PHE A 26 8.30 4.83 12.76
CA PHE A 26 7.44 5.99 13.06
C PHE A 26 6.53 5.73 14.26
N LEU A 27 5.81 4.59 14.28
CA LEU A 27 4.87 4.23 15.34
C LEU A 27 5.56 4.03 16.70
N LYS A 28 6.80 3.53 16.72
CA LYS A 28 7.61 3.39 17.94
C LYS A 28 8.05 4.72 18.56
N ASN A 29 8.20 5.76 17.75
CA ASN A 29 8.66 7.08 18.18
C ASN A 29 7.50 8.04 18.51
N LEU A 30 6.25 7.58 18.46
CA LEU A 30 5.10 8.38 18.87
C LEU A 30 5.13 8.67 20.37
N LYS A 31 4.88 9.92 20.74
CA LYS A 31 4.62 10.29 22.13
C LYS A 31 3.30 9.67 22.62
N PRO A 32 3.10 9.47 23.94
CA PRO A 32 1.87 8.92 24.48
C PRO A 32 0.59 9.65 24.02
N LYS A 33 0.57 10.98 24.05
CA LYS A 33 -0.58 11.77 23.57
C LYS A 33 -0.84 11.61 22.07
N GLN A 34 0.22 11.55 21.26
CA GLN A 34 0.10 11.33 19.80
C GLN A 34 -0.44 9.95 19.49
N ARG A 35 0.02 8.93 20.22
CA ARG A 35 -0.48 7.56 20.11
C ARG A 35 -1.96 7.48 20.51
N ALA A 36 -2.32 8.01 21.67
CA ALA A 36 -3.71 8.05 22.14
C ALA A 36 -4.65 8.78 21.16
N SER A 37 -4.20 9.87 20.55
CA SER A 37 -4.96 10.58 19.52
C SER A 37 -5.22 9.71 18.28
N LEU A 38 -4.23 8.91 17.85
CA LEU A 38 -4.38 7.97 16.74
C LEU A 38 -5.26 6.77 17.10
N GLU A 39 -5.25 6.32 18.36
CA GLU A 39 -6.13 5.26 18.87
C GLU A 39 -7.61 5.67 18.82
N GLY A 40 -7.92 6.97 18.82
CA GLY A 40 -9.26 7.51 18.59
C GLY A 40 -9.70 7.57 17.11
N THR A 41 -8.94 6.99 16.19
CA THR A 41 -9.22 7.06 14.74
C THR A 41 -9.57 5.70 14.13
N ALA A 42 -10.11 5.69 12.92
CA ALA A 42 -10.35 4.46 12.15
C ALA A 42 -9.07 3.64 11.86
N PHE A 43 -7.88 4.22 12.06
CA PHE A 43 -6.60 3.53 11.90
C PHE A 43 -6.00 3.00 13.19
N ALA A 44 -6.73 3.05 14.31
CA ALA A 44 -6.29 2.48 15.58
C ALA A 44 -5.78 1.02 15.45
N PRO A 45 -6.45 0.12 14.70
CA PRO A 45 -5.96 -1.25 14.53
C PRO A 45 -4.58 -1.32 13.87
N LEU A 46 -4.22 -0.33 13.06
CA LEU A 46 -2.94 -0.28 12.34
C LEU A 46 -1.75 0.03 13.27
N LEU A 47 -1.99 0.59 14.46
CA LEU A 47 -0.95 0.99 15.42
C LEU A 47 -0.31 -0.20 16.14
N SER A 48 -0.96 -1.36 16.08
CA SER A 48 -0.57 -2.60 16.73
C SER A 48 -0.41 -3.74 15.72
N LEU A 49 -0.23 -3.41 14.43
CA LEU A 49 -0.02 -4.43 13.41
C LEU A 49 1.22 -5.28 13.75
N PRO A 50 1.10 -6.61 13.61
CA PRO A 50 2.27 -7.47 13.77
C PRO A 50 3.33 -7.13 12.73
N LYS A 51 4.55 -7.58 12.96
CA LYS A 51 5.62 -7.42 11.97
C LYS A 51 5.23 -8.13 10.67
N LEU A 52 4.86 -7.35 9.66
CA LEU A 52 4.48 -7.87 8.34
C LEU A 52 5.76 -8.22 7.58
N MET A 53 5.89 -9.50 7.19
CA MET A 53 6.95 -9.95 6.29
C MET A 53 6.37 -10.12 4.90
N VAL A 54 7.11 -9.63 3.89
CA VAL A 54 6.69 -9.75 2.51
C VAL A 54 7.69 -10.61 1.76
N SER A 55 7.25 -11.83 1.42
CA SER A 55 8.02 -12.78 0.61
C SER A 55 7.88 -12.43 -0.87
N GLN A 56 8.99 -12.10 -1.53
CA GLN A 56 9.00 -11.78 -2.96
C GLN A 56 8.65 -12.98 -3.84
N SER A 57 9.13 -14.18 -3.47
CA SER A 57 8.80 -15.42 -4.18
C SER A 57 7.31 -15.73 -4.06
N LEU A 58 6.75 -15.65 -2.85
CA LEU A 58 5.32 -15.89 -2.64
C LEU A 58 4.45 -14.89 -3.42
N MET A 59 4.79 -13.59 -3.38
CA MET A 59 4.05 -12.58 -4.18
C MET A 59 4.12 -12.87 -5.68
N TYR A 60 5.29 -13.26 -6.18
CA TYR A 60 5.45 -13.63 -7.59
C TYR A 60 4.55 -14.82 -7.94
N ASP A 61 4.59 -15.88 -7.13
CA ASP A 61 3.78 -17.08 -7.29
C ASP A 61 2.27 -16.80 -7.29
N LEU A 62 1.83 -15.96 -6.38
CA LEU A 62 0.42 -15.55 -6.26
C LEU A 62 -0.01 -14.69 -7.46
N LEU A 63 0.85 -13.78 -7.93
CA LEU A 63 0.55 -12.93 -9.09
C LEU A 63 0.45 -13.73 -10.39
N GLN A 64 1.27 -14.76 -10.56
CA GLN A 64 1.13 -15.68 -11.68
C GLN A 64 -0.24 -16.37 -11.67
N ARG A 65 -0.69 -16.76 -10.47
CA ARG A 65 -1.95 -17.47 -10.23
C ARG A 65 -3.17 -16.56 -10.10
N TRP A 66 -3.00 -15.23 -10.15
CA TRP A 66 -4.12 -14.29 -10.11
C TRP A 66 -4.95 -14.34 -11.40
N CYS A 67 -6.26 -14.54 -11.25
CA CYS A 67 -7.25 -14.48 -12.31
C CYS A 67 -7.92 -13.10 -12.30
N VAL A 68 -7.60 -12.27 -13.31
CA VAL A 68 -8.08 -10.88 -13.40
C VAL A 68 -9.61 -10.83 -13.56
N GLU A 69 -10.17 -11.72 -14.37
CA GLU A 69 -11.61 -11.79 -14.64
C GLU A 69 -12.41 -12.11 -13.37
N LYS A 70 -11.97 -13.13 -12.62
CA LYS A 70 -12.64 -13.61 -11.42
C LYS A 70 -12.17 -12.93 -10.13
N LYS A 71 -11.14 -12.08 -10.18
CA LYS A 71 -10.48 -11.44 -9.02
C LYS A 71 -10.12 -12.43 -7.90
N THR A 72 -9.58 -13.58 -8.30
CA THR A 72 -9.29 -14.72 -7.40
C THR A 72 -7.90 -15.30 -7.69
N PHE A 73 -7.32 -16.00 -6.72
CA PHE A 73 -6.11 -16.80 -6.89
C PHE A 73 -6.46 -18.22 -7.31
N GLN A 74 -5.75 -18.77 -8.30
CA GLN A 74 -5.86 -20.17 -8.70
C GLN A 74 -4.86 -21.02 -7.91
N LEU A 75 -5.32 -21.66 -6.83
CA LEU A 75 -4.49 -22.45 -5.92
C LEU A 75 -5.00 -23.88 -5.87
N GLY A 76 -4.14 -24.86 -6.21
CA GLY A 76 -4.50 -26.29 -6.15
C GLY A 76 -5.76 -26.66 -6.96
N GLY A 77 -5.97 -26.04 -8.12
CA GLY A 77 -7.16 -26.26 -8.96
C GLY A 77 -8.44 -25.56 -8.48
N LYS A 78 -8.38 -24.79 -7.38
CA LYS A 78 -9.50 -24.02 -6.84
C LYS A 78 -9.31 -22.52 -7.05
N TYR A 79 -10.43 -21.79 -7.10
CA TYR A 79 -10.44 -20.33 -7.07
C TYR A 79 -10.62 -19.86 -5.63
N VAL A 80 -9.63 -19.15 -5.11
CA VAL A 80 -9.63 -18.56 -3.77
C VAL A 80 -9.84 -17.06 -3.92
N GLU A 81 -10.92 -16.55 -3.34
CA GLU A 81 -11.24 -15.13 -3.37
C GLU A 81 -10.32 -14.35 -2.43
N PHE A 82 -9.91 -13.16 -2.85
CA PHE A 82 -9.38 -12.15 -1.94
C PHE A 82 -10.53 -11.22 -1.57
N SER A 83 -11.05 -11.37 -0.37
CA SER A 83 -12.32 -10.83 0.10
C SER A 83 -12.14 -9.62 1.03
N LEU A 84 -13.26 -8.94 1.32
CA LEU A 84 -13.29 -7.89 2.35
C LEU A 84 -12.97 -8.44 3.75
N SER A 85 -13.37 -9.69 4.04
CA SER A 85 -13.09 -10.34 5.31
C SER A 85 -11.60 -10.49 5.55
N ASP A 86 -10.81 -10.76 4.50
CA ASP A 86 -9.35 -10.83 4.61
C ASP A 86 -8.78 -9.49 5.08
N ILE A 87 -9.28 -8.36 4.57
CA ILE A 87 -8.86 -7.03 5.01
C ILE A 87 -9.27 -6.75 6.46
N ALA A 88 -10.48 -7.13 6.85
CA ALA A 88 -10.94 -6.95 8.22
C ALA A 88 -10.10 -7.77 9.21
N LEU A 89 -9.75 -9.01 8.86
CA LEU A 89 -8.95 -9.89 9.71
C LEU A 89 -7.48 -9.46 9.78
N ILE A 90 -6.88 -9.11 8.64
CA ILE A 90 -5.45 -8.79 8.53
C ILE A 90 -5.14 -7.38 9.03
N LEU A 91 -5.96 -6.39 8.65
CA LEU A 91 -5.71 -4.98 8.95
C LEU A 91 -6.59 -4.43 10.07
N GLY A 92 -7.62 -5.16 10.51
CA GLY A 92 -8.59 -4.67 11.50
C GLY A 92 -9.49 -3.55 10.97
N LEU A 93 -9.48 -3.27 9.66
CA LEU A 93 -10.18 -2.13 9.08
C LEU A 93 -11.66 -2.43 8.83
N ARG A 94 -12.52 -1.45 9.10
CA ARG A 94 -13.97 -1.55 8.88
C ARG A 94 -14.31 -1.66 7.40
N VAL A 95 -15.15 -2.64 7.03
CA VAL A 95 -15.55 -2.90 5.63
C VAL A 95 -16.91 -2.34 5.22
N VAL A 96 -17.70 -1.85 6.18
CA VAL A 96 -19.01 -1.20 5.96
C VAL A 96 -18.96 0.23 6.54
N ASP A 97 -19.61 1.20 5.90
CA ASP A 97 -19.68 2.55 6.46
C ASP A 97 -20.51 2.53 7.75
N ALA A 98 -20.08 3.26 8.79
CA ALA A 98 -20.77 3.26 10.08
C ALA A 98 -22.12 4.03 10.10
N GLY A 99 -22.67 4.38 8.94
CA GLY A 99 -24.01 4.98 8.82
C GLY A 99 -24.22 6.31 9.54
N GLY A 100 -23.15 6.98 10.01
CA GLY A 100 -23.25 8.25 10.72
C GLY A 100 -23.30 9.42 9.75
N THR A 101 -24.48 10.01 9.54
CA THR A 101 -24.63 11.38 9.06
C THR A 101 -24.06 12.34 10.11
N SER A 102 -22.74 12.46 10.15
CA SER A 102 -22.10 13.56 10.87
C SER A 102 -22.47 14.83 10.12
N LEU A 103 -23.29 15.69 10.75
CA LEU A 103 -23.51 17.06 10.30
C LEU A 103 -22.14 17.67 10.02
N ALA A 104 -21.89 18.03 8.76
CA ALA A 104 -20.63 18.58 8.34
C ALA A 104 -20.37 19.89 9.09
N GLN A 105 -19.63 19.83 10.20
CA GLN A 105 -19.02 21.04 10.73
C GLN A 105 -18.04 21.50 9.66
N LYS A 106 -18.36 22.64 9.01
CA LYS A 106 -17.44 23.36 8.15
C LYS A 106 -16.21 23.71 8.99
N SER A 107 -15.24 22.82 9.03
CA SER A 107 -14.07 23.00 9.86
C SER A 107 -13.16 24.01 9.14
N LYS A 108 -12.84 25.12 9.80
CA LYS A 108 -11.76 26.05 9.41
C LYS A 108 -10.40 25.34 9.23
N LYS A 109 -10.34 24.03 9.55
CA LYS A 109 -9.15 23.18 9.55
C LYS A 109 -8.74 22.71 8.15
N TYR A 110 -9.61 22.85 7.12
CA TYR A 110 -9.20 22.60 5.74
C TYR A 110 -7.96 23.42 5.36
N ASP A 111 -7.89 24.64 5.88
CA ASP A 111 -6.83 25.58 5.61
C ASP A 111 -5.47 25.11 6.09
N ILE A 112 -5.36 24.40 7.22
CA ILE A 112 -4.03 24.13 7.79
C ILE A 112 -3.24 23.12 6.97
N LEU A 113 -3.84 22.02 6.53
CA LEU A 113 -3.15 21.05 5.66
C LEU A 113 -2.87 21.64 4.28
N LYS A 114 -3.78 22.48 3.75
CA LYS A 114 -3.54 23.19 2.50
C LYS A 114 -2.38 24.18 2.63
N ARG A 115 -2.25 24.88 3.76
CA ARG A 115 -1.12 25.77 4.07
C ARG A 115 0.18 24.99 4.24
N ILE A 116 0.16 23.89 5.00
CA ILE A 116 1.33 23.02 5.22
C ILE A 116 1.89 22.50 3.89
N PHE A 117 1.03 22.10 2.96
CA PHE A 117 1.44 21.60 1.65
C PHE A 117 1.37 22.64 0.53
N GLU A 118 1.18 23.93 0.86
CA GLU A 118 1.17 25.05 -0.11
C GLU A 118 0.23 24.81 -1.31
N GLY A 119 -0.88 24.12 -1.10
CA GLY A 119 -1.83 23.78 -2.18
C GLY A 119 -1.32 22.78 -3.22
N LYS A 120 -0.20 22.08 -2.97
CA LYS A 120 0.34 21.05 -3.88
C LYS A 120 -0.71 19.96 -4.18
N LYS A 121 -0.90 19.66 -5.47
CA LYS A 121 -1.81 18.58 -5.93
C LYS A 121 -1.27 17.17 -5.63
N ILE A 122 0.05 17.04 -5.59
CA ILE A 122 0.77 15.80 -5.28
C ILE A 122 1.73 16.12 -4.13
N ILE A 123 1.56 15.43 -3.01
CA ILE A 123 2.36 15.61 -1.80
C ILE A 123 3.39 14.49 -1.75
N LYS A 124 4.69 14.80 -1.64
CA LYS A 124 5.75 13.79 -1.53
C LYS A 124 5.91 13.35 -0.09
N GLN A 125 6.37 12.11 0.12
CA GLN A 125 6.62 11.53 1.43
C GLN A 125 7.57 12.40 2.26
N ARG A 126 8.65 12.91 1.66
CA ARG A 126 9.59 13.83 2.31
C ARG A 126 8.90 15.08 2.87
N ASP A 127 7.85 15.58 2.21
CA ASP A 127 7.14 16.79 2.61
C ASP A 127 6.26 16.48 3.82
N VAL A 128 5.64 15.29 3.85
CA VAL A 128 4.90 14.78 5.03
C VAL A 128 5.83 14.54 6.21
N GLU A 129 6.99 13.93 5.98
CA GLU A 129 7.99 13.67 7.03
C GLU A 129 8.57 14.97 7.60
N ALA A 130 8.82 15.97 6.75
CA ALA A 130 9.24 17.30 7.20
C ALA A 130 8.14 17.98 8.05
N ALA A 131 6.88 17.88 7.63
CA ALA A 131 5.75 18.40 8.40
C ALA A 131 5.60 17.66 9.74
N LEU A 132 5.69 16.34 9.77
CA LEU A 132 5.64 15.55 11.01
C LEU A 132 6.71 15.98 12.02
N ARG A 133 7.95 16.24 11.56
CA ARG A 133 9.01 16.77 12.41
C ARG A 133 8.69 18.17 12.93
N LYS A 134 8.16 19.04 12.07
CA LYS A 134 7.78 20.41 12.44
C LYS A 134 6.66 20.45 13.49
N TYR A 135 5.67 19.57 13.36
CA TYR A 135 4.48 19.51 14.24
C TYR A 135 4.59 18.40 15.29
N HIS A 136 5.80 18.02 15.72
CA HIS A 136 6.01 16.95 16.71
C HIS A 136 5.72 17.39 18.17
N GLY A 137 5.55 18.70 18.41
CA GLY A 137 5.20 19.26 19.72
C GLY A 137 3.80 18.84 20.18
N ASP A 138 3.59 18.84 21.50
CA ASP A 138 2.28 18.51 22.10
C ASP A 138 1.21 19.55 21.74
N ASP A 139 1.62 20.80 21.52
CA ASP A 139 0.75 21.91 21.13
C ASP A 139 0.18 21.78 19.70
N HIS A 140 0.67 20.80 18.94
CA HIS A 140 0.28 20.53 17.55
C HIS A 140 -0.32 19.14 17.37
N LEU A 141 -0.93 18.59 18.44
CA LEU A 141 -1.45 17.23 18.45
C LEU A 141 -2.44 16.97 17.30
N GLU A 142 -3.27 17.95 16.95
CA GLU A 142 -4.29 17.81 15.92
C GLU A 142 -3.69 17.77 14.50
N GLU A 143 -2.72 18.63 14.22
CA GLU A 143 -1.96 18.66 12.96
C GLU A 143 -1.14 17.38 12.83
N HIS A 144 -0.43 17.00 13.89
CA HIS A 144 0.36 15.78 13.94
C HIS A 144 -0.50 14.56 13.64
N THR A 145 -1.68 14.44 14.27
CA THR A 145 -2.62 13.33 14.05
C THR A 145 -3.01 13.21 12.59
N ARG A 146 -3.37 14.34 11.94
CA ARG A 146 -3.73 14.32 10.51
C ARG A 146 -2.55 13.95 9.62
N LEU A 147 -1.37 14.51 9.89
CA LEU A 147 -0.15 14.20 9.15
C LEU A 147 0.23 12.72 9.31
N ALA A 148 0.05 12.16 10.49
CA ALA A 148 0.30 10.75 10.79
C ALA A 148 -0.67 9.84 10.03
N LEU A 149 -1.96 10.18 9.96
CA LEU A 149 -2.94 9.46 9.15
C LEU A 149 -2.57 9.49 7.66
N VAL A 150 -2.13 10.66 7.14
CA VAL A 150 -1.62 10.77 5.77
C VAL A 150 -0.37 9.91 5.55
N TYR A 151 0.53 9.90 6.53
CA TYR A 151 1.74 9.08 6.50
C TYR A 151 1.41 7.57 6.46
N ILE A 152 0.48 7.11 7.29
CA ILE A 152 -0.02 5.72 7.28
C ILE A 152 -0.62 5.38 5.91
N MET A 153 -1.47 6.26 5.36
CA MET A 153 -2.04 6.08 4.03
C MET A 153 -0.97 5.89 2.95
N MET A 154 0.08 6.71 2.91
CA MET A 154 1.09 6.63 1.85
C MET A 154 2.15 5.55 2.06
N THR A 155 2.40 5.13 3.30
CA THR A 155 3.45 4.14 3.62
C THR A 155 2.92 2.72 3.63
N LEU A 156 1.71 2.53 4.15
CA LEU A 156 1.09 1.22 4.30
C LEU A 156 0.05 0.98 3.22
N LEU A 157 -1.04 1.76 3.22
CA LEU A 157 -2.28 1.43 2.50
C LEU A 157 -2.18 1.65 0.99
N PHE A 158 -1.61 2.78 0.56
CA PHE A 158 -1.50 3.20 -0.84
C PHE A 158 -0.06 3.56 -1.25
N PRO A 159 0.96 2.72 -0.97
CA PRO A 159 2.33 2.96 -1.39
C PRO A 159 2.39 2.94 -2.92
N ASN A 160 2.50 4.12 -3.52
CA ASN A 160 2.65 4.26 -4.96
C ASN A 160 4.13 4.29 -5.38
N SER A 161 4.36 4.10 -6.68
CA SER A 161 5.69 4.14 -7.31
C SER A 161 6.45 5.47 -7.14
N GLY A 162 5.80 6.53 -6.64
CA GLY A 162 6.36 7.87 -6.54
C GLY A 162 6.60 8.39 -5.11
N THR A 163 6.44 7.55 -4.07
CA THR A 163 6.50 8.02 -2.66
C THR A 163 5.66 9.27 -2.44
N SER A 164 4.45 9.29 -3.00
CA SER A 164 3.62 10.49 -3.03
C SER A 164 2.16 10.15 -2.86
N ILE A 165 1.33 11.14 -2.54
CA ILE A 165 -0.10 10.96 -2.43
C ILE A 165 -0.82 12.15 -3.04
N LYS A 166 -1.94 11.90 -3.73
CA LYS A 166 -2.77 13.00 -4.27
C LYS A 166 -3.39 13.77 -3.12
N SER A 167 -3.56 15.08 -3.29
CA SER A 167 -4.20 15.95 -2.29
C SER A 167 -5.63 15.54 -1.96
N SER A 168 -6.30 14.78 -2.84
CA SER A 168 -7.61 14.16 -2.57
C SER A 168 -7.59 13.21 -1.38
N TYR A 169 -6.49 12.49 -1.14
CA TYR A 169 -6.36 11.63 0.05
C TYR A 169 -6.07 12.45 1.30
N VAL A 170 -5.24 13.49 1.18
CA VAL A 170 -5.04 14.48 2.25
C VAL A 170 -6.36 15.17 2.62
N ALA A 171 -7.30 15.26 1.67
CA ALA A 171 -8.61 15.81 1.93
C ALA A 171 -9.50 14.96 2.84
N LEU A 172 -9.21 13.66 2.98
CA LEU A 172 -10.00 12.74 3.81
C LEU A 172 -9.80 13.02 5.30
N VAL A 173 -8.58 13.41 5.72
CA VAL A 173 -8.25 13.65 7.14
C VAL A 173 -8.70 15.03 7.65
N LYS A 174 -9.39 15.82 6.82
CA LYS A 174 -9.85 17.16 7.22
C LYS A 174 -11.04 17.11 8.18
N ASP A 175 -11.90 16.14 7.96
CA ASP A 175 -13.02 15.80 8.83
C ASP A 175 -12.75 14.42 9.41
N LEU A 176 -12.27 14.38 10.66
CA LEU A 176 -11.96 13.11 11.33
C LEU A 176 -13.21 12.33 11.69
N SER A 177 -14.37 12.99 11.84
CA SER A 177 -15.65 12.30 12.06
C SER A 177 -16.02 11.50 10.83
N LYS A 178 -16.01 12.15 9.67
CA LYS A 178 -16.22 11.48 8.38
C LYS A 178 -15.13 10.44 8.09
N PHE A 179 -13.86 10.76 8.34
CA PHE A 179 -12.75 9.81 8.19
C PHE A 179 -13.01 8.54 9.01
N ASN A 180 -13.47 8.70 10.26
CA ASN A 180 -13.71 7.59 11.17
C ASN A 180 -14.96 6.76 10.81
N SER A 181 -15.90 7.30 10.05
CA SER A 181 -17.10 6.59 9.61
C SER A 181 -16.91 5.80 8.33
N MET A 182 -15.83 6.04 7.57
CA MET A 182 -15.56 5.41 6.27
C MET A 182 -15.28 3.91 6.37
N ALA A 183 -15.73 3.17 5.35
CA ALA A 183 -15.40 1.77 5.07
C ALA A 183 -13.95 1.61 4.55
N TRP A 184 -12.95 1.96 5.38
CA TRP A 184 -11.54 1.90 5.01
C TRP A 184 -11.10 0.53 4.47
N GLY A 185 -11.64 -0.56 5.02
CA GLY A 185 -11.35 -1.91 4.56
C GLY A 185 -11.80 -2.14 3.12
N LYS A 186 -12.98 -1.65 2.74
CA LYS A 186 -13.46 -1.70 1.34
C LYS A 186 -12.59 -0.87 0.42
N PHE A 187 -12.28 0.36 0.83
CA PHE A 187 -11.45 1.25 0.01
C PHE A 187 -10.03 0.70 -0.20
N VAL A 188 -9.43 0.09 0.83
CA VAL A 188 -8.14 -0.59 0.72
C VAL A 188 -8.25 -1.82 -0.18
N HIS A 189 -9.27 -2.67 0.03
CA HIS A 189 -9.51 -3.86 -0.79
C HIS A 189 -9.56 -3.54 -2.29
N GLU A 190 -10.37 -2.55 -2.69
CA GLU A 190 -10.51 -2.15 -4.08
C GLU A 190 -9.16 -1.75 -4.71
N LYS A 191 -8.33 -1.01 -3.96
CA LYS A 191 -7.00 -0.59 -4.42
C LYS A 191 -6.04 -1.77 -4.55
N LEU A 192 -6.13 -2.75 -3.65
CA LEU A 192 -5.31 -3.95 -3.71
C LEU A 192 -5.67 -4.85 -4.88
N VAL A 193 -6.97 -5.06 -5.10
CA VAL A 193 -7.45 -5.81 -6.27
C VAL A 193 -7.03 -5.12 -7.56
N GLU A 194 -7.15 -3.80 -7.66
CA GLU A 194 -6.67 -3.02 -8.82
C GLU A 194 -5.16 -3.23 -9.05
N SER A 195 -4.35 -3.18 -7.99
CA SER A 195 -2.92 -3.43 -8.03
C SER A 195 -2.57 -4.87 -8.45
N LEU A 196 -3.27 -5.87 -7.90
CA LEU A 196 -3.08 -7.28 -8.25
C LEU A 196 -3.40 -7.52 -9.73
N CYS A 197 -4.52 -6.97 -10.22
CA CYS A 197 -4.89 -7.06 -11.63
C CYS A 197 -3.82 -6.44 -12.53
N HIS A 198 -3.38 -5.21 -12.22
CA HIS A 198 -2.37 -4.52 -13.01
C HIS A 198 -1.03 -5.29 -13.01
N ALA A 199 -0.54 -5.69 -11.84
CA ALA A 199 0.72 -6.41 -11.71
C ALA A 199 0.69 -7.79 -12.36
N SER A 200 -0.43 -8.54 -12.25
CA SER A 200 -0.57 -9.86 -12.89
C SER A 200 -0.52 -9.75 -14.41
N VAL A 201 -1.20 -8.76 -15.00
CA VAL A 201 -1.16 -8.52 -16.44
C VAL A 201 0.25 -8.15 -16.90
N GLN A 202 0.93 -7.25 -16.18
CA GLN A 202 2.31 -6.87 -16.51
C GLN A 202 3.26 -8.08 -16.43
N LEU A 203 3.17 -8.85 -15.35
CA LEU A 203 4.01 -10.03 -15.14
C LEU A 203 3.83 -11.06 -16.26
N LYS A 204 2.58 -11.36 -16.62
CA LYS A 204 2.26 -12.32 -17.69
C LYS A 204 2.75 -11.83 -19.05
N ARG A 205 2.60 -10.54 -19.36
CA ARG A 205 3.16 -9.94 -20.59
C ARG A 205 4.68 -10.09 -20.64
N ASP A 206 5.37 -9.76 -19.56
CA ASP A 206 6.83 -9.87 -19.50
C ASP A 206 7.30 -11.33 -19.69
N CYS A 207 6.60 -12.30 -19.10
CA CYS A 207 6.86 -13.73 -19.32
C CYS A 207 6.64 -14.16 -20.78
N THR A 208 5.54 -13.74 -21.43
CA THR A 208 5.26 -14.08 -22.84
C THR A 208 6.27 -13.46 -23.82
N VAL A 209 6.74 -12.24 -23.53
CA VAL A 209 7.77 -11.58 -24.33
C VAL A 209 9.12 -12.28 -24.16
N GLU A 210 9.46 -12.70 -22.93
CA GLU A 210 10.66 -13.51 -22.70
C GLU A 210 10.62 -14.87 -23.41
N GLU A 211 9.50 -15.58 -23.38
CA GLU A 211 9.34 -16.86 -24.09
C GLU A 211 9.48 -16.67 -25.60
N SER A 212 8.81 -15.66 -26.16
CA SER A 212 8.93 -15.32 -27.59
C SER A 212 10.35 -14.93 -27.97
N SER A 213 11.05 -14.13 -27.15
CA SER A 213 12.45 -13.78 -27.35
C SER A 213 13.40 -14.96 -27.19
N ARG A 214 13.14 -15.93 -26.29
CA ARG A 214 13.94 -17.16 -26.15
C ARG A 214 13.76 -18.09 -27.36
N VAL A 215 12.55 -18.15 -27.92
CA VAL A 215 12.29 -18.88 -29.18
C VAL A 215 13.05 -18.23 -30.36
N LEU A 216 13.11 -16.90 -30.41
CA LEU A 216 13.86 -16.15 -31.42
C LEU A 216 15.40 -16.23 -31.22
N CYS A 217 15.90 -16.12 -29.98
CA CYS A 217 17.33 -16.21 -29.64
C CYS A 217 17.92 -17.63 -29.74
N ARG A 218 17.10 -18.69 -29.84
CA ARG A 218 17.61 -20.02 -30.24
C ARG A 218 18.14 -20.05 -31.69
N ARG A 219 18.01 -18.96 -32.46
CA ARG A 219 18.58 -18.82 -33.81
C ARG A 219 19.79 -17.88 -33.92
N SER A 220 20.17 -17.16 -32.86
CA SER A 220 21.41 -16.36 -32.86
C SER A 220 21.83 -16.00 -31.44
N SER A 221 23.08 -16.31 -31.11
CA SER A 221 23.70 -16.02 -29.81
C SER A 221 24.16 -14.57 -29.69
N SER A 222 24.24 -14.14 -28.43
CA SER A 222 24.69 -12.85 -27.89
C SER A 222 23.64 -11.74 -27.88
N GLU A 223 23.12 -11.42 -26.69
CA GLU A 223 23.07 -10.02 -26.23
C GLU A 223 22.68 -9.85 -24.74
N THR A 224 23.15 -8.73 -24.23
CA THR A 224 23.36 -8.32 -22.83
C THR A 224 22.07 -8.08 -22.04
N GLY A 225 22.18 -8.22 -20.71
CA GLY A 225 21.05 -8.26 -19.80
C GLY A 225 20.51 -6.92 -19.37
N ARG A 226 19.22 -6.68 -19.66
CA ARG A 226 18.40 -5.65 -19.02
C ARG A 226 17.33 -6.33 -18.16
N GLN A 227 17.36 -6.06 -16.87
CA GLN A 227 16.45 -6.63 -15.87
C GLN A 227 15.12 -5.88 -15.89
N LYS A 228 13.99 -6.56 -16.15
CA LYS A 228 12.64 -5.99 -16.10
C LYS A 228 12.03 -6.18 -14.71
N SER A 229 11.26 -5.20 -14.23
CA SER A 229 10.63 -5.23 -12.90
C SER A 229 9.15 -4.88 -12.97
N VAL A 230 8.30 -5.67 -12.31
CA VAL A 230 6.85 -5.43 -12.19
C VAL A 230 6.59 -4.72 -10.86
N ILE A 231 5.78 -3.67 -10.89
CA ILE A 231 5.51 -2.83 -9.71
C ILE A 231 4.13 -3.17 -9.14
N LEU A 232 4.08 -3.63 -7.88
CA LEU A 232 2.84 -3.68 -7.11
C LEU A 232 2.59 -2.31 -6.46
N GLN A 233 1.39 -1.77 -6.62
CA GLN A 233 0.95 -0.48 -6.10
C GLN A 233 -0.10 -0.65 -5.00
N GLY A 234 0.33 -0.94 -3.77
CA GLY A 234 -0.59 -1.08 -2.64
C GLY A 234 -0.07 -1.99 -1.52
N CYS A 235 -0.75 -1.98 -0.39
CA CYS A 235 -0.65 -2.95 0.72
C CYS A 235 -0.70 -4.42 0.23
N THR A 236 0.42 -5.00 -0.23
CA THR A 236 0.55 -6.48 -0.18
C THR A 236 0.83 -6.86 1.26
N VAL A 237 -0.20 -6.77 2.10
CA VAL A 237 -0.13 -7.15 3.50
C VAL A 237 -0.69 -8.55 3.64
N ALA A 238 0.18 -9.42 4.15
CA ALA A 238 -0.08 -10.76 4.66
C ALA A 238 -0.89 -11.66 3.73
N ILE A 239 -0.19 -12.40 2.88
CA ILE A 239 -0.63 -13.76 2.59
C ILE A 239 0.26 -14.61 3.49
N GLN A 240 -0.25 -14.88 4.70
CA GLN A 240 0.29 -15.91 5.59
C GLN A 240 -0.16 -17.27 5.10
#